data_AF-A0A359MTI1-F1
#
_entry.id   AF-A0A359MTI1-F1
#
_cell.length_a   1.000
_cell.length_b   1.000
_cell.length_c   1.000
_cell.angle_alpha   90.00
_cell.angle_beta   90.00
_cell.angle_gamma   90.00
#
_symmetry.space_group_name_H-M   'P 1'
#
loop_
_entity.id
_entity.type
_entity.pdbx_description
1 polymer ?
#
loop_
_entity_poly.entity_id
_entity_poly.type
_entity_poly.pdbx_seq_one_letter_code
_entity_poly.pdbx_strand_id
1 'polypeptide(L)'
;MGYGKISNKQKEILEYVKSQIINKGYPPAVREICEAVNLKSTSSVHSHLETLEKNGYIRRDPSKPRAIEIIDDEFNLTRRELVNVPVVGTITAGQPILAVENIEAYFPIPSEFMPNEETFMLKVKGESMINAG
;
A
#
# COMPACT_ATOMS: atom_id res chain seq x y z
N MET A 1 0.02 -9.54 16.42
CA MET A 1 -0.27 -10.85 15.79
C MET A 1 1.04 -11.61 15.65
N GLY A 2 1.15 -12.81 16.21
CA GLY A 2 2.38 -13.60 16.09
C GLY A 2 2.34 -14.40 14.79
N TYR A 3 3.17 -14.04 13.82
CA TYR A 3 3.32 -14.84 12.61
C TYR A 3 3.87 -16.23 12.96
N GLY A 4 3.32 -17.27 12.34
CA GLY A 4 3.81 -18.63 12.57
C GLY A 4 5.19 -18.88 11.95
N LYS A 5 5.91 -19.90 12.41
CA LYS A 5 7.29 -20.15 11.97
C LYS A 5 7.32 -20.66 10.52
N ILE A 6 8.01 -19.94 9.65
CA ILE A 6 8.21 -20.31 8.24
C ILE A 6 9.62 -20.84 7.97
N SER A 7 9.73 -21.73 6.98
CA SER A 7 10.99 -22.26 6.46
C SER A 7 11.74 -21.21 5.63
N ASN A 8 13.06 -21.37 5.48
CA ASN A 8 13.89 -20.54 4.62
C ASN A 8 13.32 -20.45 3.20
N LYS A 9 12.78 -21.56 2.66
CA LYS A 9 12.21 -21.55 1.31
C LYS A 9 10.92 -20.75 1.19
N GLN A 10 10.09 -20.79 2.23
CA GLN A 10 8.87 -20.00 2.31
C GLN A 10 9.19 -18.51 2.45
N LYS A 11 10.24 -18.17 3.21
CA LYS A 11 10.76 -16.80 3.29
C LYS A 11 11.23 -16.30 1.92
N GLU A 12 11.98 -17.12 1.19
CA GLU A 12 12.43 -16.82 -0.18
C GLU A 12 11.25 -16.51 -1.13
N ILE A 13 10.19 -17.32 -1.07
CA ILE A 13 8.97 -17.10 -1.85
C ILE A 13 8.30 -15.79 -1.46
N LEU A 14 8.16 -15.52 -0.16
CA LEU A 14 7.53 -14.30 0.35
C LEU A 14 8.28 -13.05 -0.11
N GLU A 15 9.61 -13.04 0.02
CA GLU A 15 10.47 -11.93 -0.40
C GLU A 15 10.40 -11.72 -1.92
N TYR A 16 10.37 -12.79 -2.71
CA TYR A 16 10.20 -12.68 -4.16
C TYR A 16 8.85 -12.06 -4.52
N VAL A 17 7.76 -12.49 -3.89
CA VAL A 17 6.43 -11.92 -4.11
C VAL A 17 6.44 -10.43 -3.72
N LYS A 18 6.96 -10.08 -2.54
CA LYS A 18 7.11 -8.69 -2.08
C LYS A 18 7.87 -7.82 -3.10
N SER A 19 9.00 -8.32 -3.60
CA SER A 19 9.82 -7.61 -4.60
C SER A 19 9.10 -7.42 -5.94
N GLN A 20 8.39 -8.43 -6.44
CA GLN A 20 7.63 -8.31 -7.70
C GLN A 20 6.50 -7.31 -7.57
N ILE A 21 5.82 -7.34 -6.43
CA ILE A 21 4.79 -6.40 -6.05
C ILE A 21 5.34 -4.95 -6.03
N ILE A 22 6.50 -4.70 -5.41
CA ILE A 22 7.13 -3.37 -5.43
C ILE A 22 7.55 -2.93 -6.84
N ASN A 23 8.20 -3.80 -7.61
CA ASN A 23 8.82 -3.42 -8.89
C ASN A 23 7.84 -3.38 -10.08
N LYS A 24 6.84 -4.26 -10.11
CA LYS A 24 5.90 -4.39 -11.24
C LYS A 24 4.49 -3.87 -10.92
N GLY A 25 4.16 -3.66 -9.65
CA GLY A 25 2.80 -3.26 -9.23
C GLY A 25 1.82 -4.43 -9.09
N TYR A 26 2.18 -5.65 -9.50
CA TYR A 26 1.31 -6.83 -9.40
C TYR A 26 2.05 -8.07 -8.87
N PRO A 27 1.33 -9.00 -8.20
CA PRO A 27 1.92 -10.26 -7.72
C PRO A 27 2.32 -11.19 -8.88
N PRO A 28 3.41 -11.96 -8.74
CA PRO A 28 3.89 -12.86 -9.77
C PRO A 28 2.99 -14.10 -9.92
N ALA A 29 3.03 -14.73 -11.09
CA ALA A 29 2.37 -16.01 -11.31
C ALA A 29 3.10 -17.16 -10.60
N VAL A 30 2.39 -18.26 -10.31
CA VAL A 30 2.96 -19.48 -9.71
C VAL A 30 4.15 -20.02 -10.48
N ARG A 31 4.13 -19.91 -11.82
CA ARG A 31 5.25 -20.32 -12.69
C ARG A 31 6.49 -19.44 -12.47
N GLU A 32 6.33 -18.12 -12.43
CA GLU A 32 7.42 -17.17 -12.17
C GLU A 32 8.04 -17.41 -10.78
N ILE A 33 7.21 -17.69 -9.77
CA ILE A 33 7.69 -18.05 -8.43
C ILE A 33 8.52 -19.35 -8.50
N CYS A 34 8.03 -20.37 -9.21
CA CYS A 34 8.72 -21.65 -9.34
C CYS A 34 10.13 -21.49 -9.94
N GLU A 35 10.25 -20.68 -10.99
CA GLU A 35 11.51 -20.39 -11.66
C GLU A 35 12.44 -19.56 -10.76
N ALA A 36 11.91 -18.53 -10.11
CA ALA A 36 12.69 -17.62 -9.27
C ALA A 36 13.29 -18.31 -8.03
N VAL A 37 12.54 -19.20 -7.38
CA VAL A 37 13.02 -19.95 -6.22
C VAL A 37 13.57 -21.34 -6.59
N ASN A 38 13.76 -21.64 -7.87
CA ASN A 38 14.34 -22.90 -8.34
C ASN A 38 13.70 -24.17 -7.71
N LEU A 39 12.37 -24.21 -7.69
CA LEU A 39 11.62 -25.37 -7.18
C LEU A 39 11.38 -26.40 -8.29
N LYS A 40 11.31 -27.68 -7.90
CA LYS A 40 11.17 -28.81 -8.84
C LYS A 40 9.82 -28.84 -9.56
N SER A 41 8.76 -28.26 -8.98
CA SER A 41 7.41 -28.32 -9.54
C SER A 41 6.52 -27.19 -9.02
N THR A 42 5.55 -26.77 -9.82
CA THR A 42 4.51 -25.80 -9.44
C THR A 42 3.66 -26.27 -8.26
N SER A 43 3.45 -27.58 -8.13
CA SER A 43 2.74 -28.17 -6.98
C SER A 43 3.42 -27.86 -5.64
N SER A 44 4.76 -27.86 -5.60
CA SER A 44 5.51 -27.49 -4.40
C SER A 44 5.30 -26.02 -4.03
N VAL A 45 5.20 -25.13 -5.03
CA VAL A 45 4.88 -23.72 -4.81
C VAL A 45 3.50 -23.59 -4.17
N HIS A 46 2.49 -24.31 -4.68
CA HIS A 46 1.14 -24.29 -4.09
C HIS A 46 1.14 -24.71 -2.61
N SER A 47 1.87 -25.78 -2.24
CA SER A 47 2.00 -26.22 -0.85
C SER A 47 2.70 -25.19 0.05
N HIS A 48 3.75 -24.53 -0.44
CA HIS A 48 4.43 -23.49 0.32
C HIS A 48 3.53 -22.26 0.52
N LEU A 49 2.81 -21.83 -0.52
CA LEU A 49 1.86 -20.73 -0.42
C LEU A 49 0.69 -21.04 0.53
N GLU A 50 0.19 -22.28 0.55
CA GLU A 50 -0.84 -22.68 1.53
C GLU A 50 -0.32 -22.61 2.96
N THR A 51 0.94 -22.98 3.17
CA THR A 51 1.55 -22.86 4.49
C THR A 51 1.73 -21.39 4.88
N LEU A 52 2.18 -20.53 3.96
CA LEU A 52 2.29 -19.09 4.20
C LEU A 52 0.94 -18.46 4.56
N GLU A 53 -0.13 -18.89 3.90
CA GLU A 53 -1.50 -18.47 4.19
C GLU A 53 -1.97 -18.93 5.57
N LYS A 54 -1.76 -20.20 5.92
CA LYS A 54 -2.06 -20.75 7.26
C LYS A 54 -1.28 -20.05 8.37
N ASN A 55 -0.06 -19.58 8.08
CA ASN A 55 0.77 -18.84 9.04
C ASN A 55 0.47 -17.34 9.07
N GLY A 56 -0.49 -16.86 8.27
CA GLY A 56 -0.97 -15.48 8.27
C GLY A 56 -0.10 -14.47 7.54
N TYR A 57 0.82 -14.91 6.67
CA TYR A 57 1.69 -14.00 5.90
C TYR A 57 1.04 -13.50 4.60
N ILE A 58 0.18 -14.32 4.00
CA ILE A 58 -0.48 -14.02 2.73
C ILE A 58 -1.94 -14.42 2.79
N ARG A 59 -2.75 -13.81 1.92
CA ARG A 59 -4.12 -14.23 1.64
C ARG A 59 -4.27 -14.47 0.15
N ARG A 60 -4.98 -15.52 -0.22
CA ARG A 60 -5.22 -15.84 -1.63
C ARG A 60 -6.71 -15.97 -1.91
N ASP A 61 -7.11 -15.52 -3.09
CA ASP A 61 -8.47 -15.73 -3.58
C ASP A 61 -8.49 -16.92 -4.55
N PRO A 62 -9.14 -18.05 -4.21
CA PRO A 62 -9.13 -19.23 -5.06
C PRO A 62 -9.79 -18.99 -6.42
N SER A 63 -10.66 -17.99 -6.54
CA SER A 63 -11.30 -17.61 -7.81
C SER A 63 -10.37 -16.84 -8.74
N LYS A 64 -9.29 -16.23 -8.21
CA LYS A 64 -8.35 -15.40 -8.96
C LYS A 64 -6.92 -15.91 -8.71
N PRO A 65 -6.35 -16.73 -9.60
CA PRO A 65 -5.03 -17.35 -9.40
C PRO A 65 -3.85 -16.35 -9.29
N ARG A 66 -4.09 -15.06 -9.56
CA ARG A 66 -3.14 -13.94 -9.39
C ARG A 66 -3.48 -13.03 -8.20
N ALA A 67 -4.51 -13.30 -7.41
CA ALA A 67 -4.82 -12.52 -6.22
C ALA A 67 -4.04 -13.08 -5.04
N ILE A 68 -2.78 -12.64 -4.89
CA ILE A 68 -1.98 -12.86 -3.68
C ILE A 68 -1.85 -11.52 -2.97
N GLU A 69 -2.42 -11.42 -1.78
CA GLU A 69 -2.32 -10.25 -0.90
C GLU A 69 -1.31 -10.54 0.21
N ILE A 70 -0.43 -9.58 0.49
CA ILE A 70 0.54 -9.68 1.58
C ILE A 70 -0.08 -9.09 2.84
N ILE A 71 -0.21 -9.93 3.89
CA ILE A 71 -0.76 -9.55 5.19
C ILE A 71 0.42 -9.14 6.09
N ASP A 72 1.01 -7.99 5.76
CA ASP A 72 2.16 -7.43 6.48
C ASP A 72 2.00 -5.90 6.49
N ASP A 73 1.67 -5.33 7.65
CA ASP A 73 1.40 -3.90 7.80
C ASP A 73 2.59 -3.04 7.35
N GLU A 74 3.81 -3.46 7.64
CA GLU A 74 5.05 -2.75 7.30
C GLU A 74 5.27 -2.74 5.78
N PHE A 75 4.97 -3.86 5.12
CA PHE A 75 5.00 -3.97 3.68
C PHE A 75 3.91 -3.11 3.01
N ASN A 76 2.69 -3.08 3.56
CA ASN A 76 1.62 -2.25 3.03
C ASN A 76 1.93 -0.75 3.17
N LEU A 77 2.54 -0.33 4.28
CA LEU A 77 3.05 1.04 4.47
C LEU A 77 4.09 1.42 3.42
N THR A 78 5.02 0.52 3.10
CA THR A 78 6.07 0.73 2.09
C THR A 78 5.52 0.92 0.68
N ARG A 79 4.31 0.39 0.42
CA ARG A 79 3.67 0.41 -0.88
C ARG A 79 2.72 1.57 -1.13
N ARG A 80 2.38 2.33 -0.09
CA ARG A 80 1.52 3.50 -0.23
C ARG A 80 2.28 4.57 -1.02
N GLU A 81 1.83 4.84 -2.24
CA GLU A 81 2.31 6.01 -2.98
C GLU A 81 1.96 7.25 -2.17
N LEU A 82 2.96 7.97 -1.70
CA LEU A 82 2.79 9.23 -1.01
C LEU A 82 2.71 10.33 -2.06
N VAL A 83 1.66 11.13 -2.00
CA VAL A 83 1.57 12.36 -2.78
C VAL A 83 1.81 13.56 -1.88
N ASN A 84 2.54 14.54 -2.39
CA ASN A 84 2.85 15.77 -1.68
C ASN A 84 1.69 16.74 -1.89
N VAL A 85 0.85 16.91 -0.88
CA VAL A 85 -0.31 17.81 -0.93
C VAL A 85 0.12 19.21 -0.50
N PRO A 86 -0.11 20.25 -1.32
CA PRO A 86 0.23 21.62 -0.94
C PRO A 86 -0.64 22.08 0.23
N VAL A 87 0.01 22.59 1.27
CA VAL A 87 -0.63 23.27 2.39
C VAL A 87 -0.70 24.75 2.04
N VAL A 88 -1.90 25.22 1.73
CA VAL A 88 -2.21 26.62 1.52
C VAL A 88 -2.55 27.21 2.90
N GLY A 89 -2.00 28.38 3.22
CA GLY A 89 -1.95 28.89 4.60
C GLY A 89 -3.27 29.24 5.29
N THR A 90 -3.23 30.17 6.25
CA THR A 90 -4.40 30.47 7.11
C THR A 90 -5.45 31.31 6.37
N ILE A 91 -6.68 30.78 6.23
CA ILE A 91 -7.82 31.54 5.72
C ILE A 91 -8.30 32.52 6.79
N THR A 92 -8.41 33.80 6.45
CA THR A 92 -9.21 34.77 7.20
C THR A 92 -10.61 34.80 6.61
N ALA A 93 -11.65 34.70 7.44
CA ALA A 93 -13.03 34.63 6.97
C ALA A 93 -13.43 35.85 6.11
N GLY A 94 -14.02 35.62 4.93
CA GLY A 94 -14.77 36.65 4.20
C GLY A 94 -14.15 37.27 2.94
N GLN A 95 -12.99 36.81 2.44
CA GLN A 95 -12.44 37.28 1.15
C GLN A 95 -12.25 36.13 0.15
N PRO A 96 -12.57 36.32 -1.14
CA PRO A 96 -12.34 35.33 -2.18
C PRO A 96 -10.83 35.14 -2.44
N ILE A 97 -10.45 33.88 -2.71
CA ILE A 97 -9.08 33.40 -2.79
C ILE A 97 -8.44 33.80 -4.13
N LEU A 98 -7.33 34.54 -4.12
CA LEU A 98 -6.40 34.56 -5.26
C LEU A 98 -5.47 33.35 -5.12
N ALA A 99 -5.86 32.25 -5.77
CA ALA A 99 -5.48 30.87 -5.45
C ALA A 99 -4.06 30.41 -5.83
N VAL A 100 -3.09 31.30 -6.07
CA VAL A 100 -1.82 30.91 -6.74
C VAL A 100 -0.54 31.19 -5.92
N GLU A 101 -0.55 32.04 -4.89
CA GLU A 101 0.72 32.57 -4.33
C GLU A 101 1.05 32.22 -2.86
N ASN A 102 0.34 31.28 -2.20
CA ASN A 102 0.49 31.08 -0.75
C ASN A 102 0.63 29.62 -0.28
N ILE A 103 1.48 28.84 -0.95
CA ILE A 103 1.86 27.48 -0.51
C ILE A 103 2.92 27.60 0.61
N GLU A 104 2.55 27.27 1.84
CA GLU A 104 3.47 27.35 3.00
C GLU A 104 4.33 26.09 3.15
N ALA A 105 3.79 24.93 2.78
CA ALA A 105 4.48 23.64 2.89
C ALA A 105 3.84 22.60 1.97
N TYR A 106 4.50 21.44 1.85
CA TYR A 106 3.90 20.24 1.26
C TYR A 106 3.84 19.15 2.33
N PHE A 107 2.71 18.47 2.42
CA PHE A 107 2.51 17.38 3.37
C PHE A 107 2.36 16.05 2.63
N PRO A 108 3.16 15.02 2.94
CA PRO A 108 3.05 13.72 2.30
C PRO A 108 1.81 12.99 2.85
N ILE A 109 0.86 12.68 1.97
CA ILE A 109 -0.34 11.90 2.30
C ILE A 109 -0.37 10.66 1.42
N PRO A 110 -0.74 9.48 1.97
CA PRO A 110 -1.00 8.31 1.13
C PRO A 110 -2.08 8.61 0.09
N SER A 111 -1.80 8.28 -1.16
CA SER A 111 -2.67 8.45 -2.32
C SER A 111 -4.08 7.87 -2.13
N GLU A 112 -4.25 6.85 -1.28
CA GLU A 112 -5.58 6.30 -0.95
C GLU A 112 -6.53 7.31 -0.27
N PHE A 113 -5.99 8.33 0.40
CA PHE A 113 -6.77 9.40 1.02
C PHE A 113 -7.03 10.58 0.07
N MET A 114 -6.48 10.55 -1.14
CA MET A 114 -6.60 11.64 -2.10
C MET A 114 -7.73 11.39 -3.09
N PRO A 115 -8.64 12.35 -3.29
CA PRO A 115 -9.59 12.27 -4.38
C PRO A 115 -8.85 12.38 -5.72
N ASN A 116 -9.50 11.96 -6.81
CA ASN A 116 -8.94 12.07 -8.18
C ASN A 116 -8.95 13.52 -8.72
N GLU A 117 -8.88 14.52 -7.85
CA GLU A 117 -8.99 15.95 -8.16
C GLU A 117 -7.86 16.72 -7.47
N GLU A 118 -7.55 17.92 -8.00
CA GLU A 118 -6.55 18.81 -7.42
C GLU A 118 -6.92 19.17 -5.97
N THR A 119 -6.09 18.72 -5.03
CA THR A 119 -6.35 18.81 -3.59
C THR A 119 -5.30 19.68 -2.90
N PHE A 120 -5.73 20.48 -1.93
CA PHE A 120 -4.88 21.28 -1.08
C PHE A 120 -5.35 21.19 0.38
N MET A 121 -4.41 21.31 1.32
CA MET A 121 -4.71 21.38 2.76
C MET A 121 -4.78 22.83 3.22
N LEU A 122 -5.68 23.12 4.16
CA LEU A 122 -5.87 24.43 4.77
C LEU A 122 -5.76 24.34 6.28
N LYS A 123 -5.10 25.31 6.90
CA LYS A 123 -5.06 25.45 8.36
C LYS A 123 -6.19 26.38 8.83
N VAL A 124 -7.27 25.81 9.35
CA VAL A 124 -8.39 26.58 9.93
C VAL A 124 -8.03 27.03 11.33
N LYS A 125 -8.19 28.33 11.63
CA LYS A 125 -8.02 28.90 12.97
C LYS A 125 -9.34 29.52 13.42
N GLY A 126 -10.03 28.87 14.35
CA GLY A 126 -11.32 29.31 14.90
C GLY A 126 -12.31 28.16 15.06
N GLU A 127 -13.46 28.42 15.69
CA GLU A 127 -14.50 27.42 16.00
C GLU A 127 -15.58 27.31 14.90
N SER A 128 -15.46 28.07 13.81
CA SER A 128 -16.51 28.23 12.78
C SER A 128 -16.84 26.95 11.97
N MET A 129 -16.05 25.88 12.10
CA MET A 129 -16.27 24.60 11.38
C MET A 129 -16.61 23.44 12.32
N ILE A 130 -16.93 23.69 13.60
CA ILE A 130 -17.26 22.64 14.59
C ILE A 130 -18.50 21.80 14.21
N ASN A 131 -19.32 22.22 13.23
CA ASN A 131 -20.48 21.49 12.72
C ASN A 131 -20.57 21.45 11.18
N ALA A 132 -19.45 21.64 10.48
CA ALA A 132 -19.43 21.52 9.02
C ALA A 132 -19.10 20.06 8.65
N GLY A 133 -20.10 19.35 8.11
CA GLY A 133 -20.00 17.97 7.63
C GLY A 133 -20.77 17.81 6.34
#